data_AF-A0A1V9ZIB7-F1
#
_entry.id   AF-A0A1V9ZIB7-F1
#
_cell.length_a   1.000
_cell.length_b   1.000
_cell.length_c   1.000
_cell.angle_alpha   90.00
_cell.angle_beta   90.00
_cell.angle_gamma   90.00
#
_symmetry.space_group_name_H-M   'P 1'
#
loop_
_entity.id
_entity.type
_entity.pdbx_description
1 polymer ?
#
loop_
_entity_poly.entity_id
_entity_poly.type
_entity_poly.pdbx_seq_one_letter_code
_entity_poly.pdbx_strand_id
1 'polypeptide(L)'
;MSTTPKVTPAPAPTLPPSLAPTTLAPTTVAPTTAAPTHAMTPAVTTLLPTATPVHVSWADNITFAEQATIVGLPFVALILIYVFLRCIWKVPEGTSLPKFAGPKYGSTDDKDHKIKKEKSSLCEEGDVAGDYEASWTKTFDMVFLVGMVIYLIVLLVLTHFYAPEYFTTTDFWLMQLPKLGCMMAVSLIGGIICRCFCDVDSKGYIITNKSSVFKVNYTRKLQHFAAYMVPLVIHSNYHGPLALAWGDLFTMLGFLVLIKPIRESATFFMLQFNSLDRPEDRPHTLDWIIAGNIAPGLFILMFFKWLYGEQGALTFIIVFITGIGDGLAEPVGIAWGKHKYKTRSCFSPRKYTRSWEGSACVFLSGMIFPAIQYANFDNFTQVILAMLILPPTMAYAEATAPHTMDTPVLMIGCGAILYAITHLVT
;
A
#
# COMPACT_ATOMS: atom_id res chain seq x y z
N MET A 1 -59.63 -36.60 5.29
CA MET A 1 -59.00 -36.26 6.58
C MET A 1 -57.50 -36.27 6.33
N SER A 2 -56.67 -35.23 6.46
CA SER A 2 -56.68 -33.93 7.16
C SER A 2 -55.61 -33.08 6.43
N THR A 3 -55.98 -32.09 5.61
CA THR A 3 -55.90 -30.64 5.89
C THR A 3 -54.54 -30.12 6.40
N THR A 4 -53.75 -29.57 5.47
CA THR A 4 -52.62 -28.65 5.72
C THR A 4 -53.12 -27.19 5.65
N PRO A 5 -52.80 -26.31 6.62
CA PRO A 5 -53.20 -24.91 6.57
C PRO A 5 -52.19 -24.05 5.80
N LYS A 6 -52.74 -23.15 4.99
CA LYS A 6 -52.04 -22.12 4.20
C LYS A 6 -51.85 -20.87 5.09
N VAL A 7 -50.60 -20.46 5.31
CA VAL A 7 -50.26 -19.25 6.09
C VAL A 7 -50.14 -18.04 5.15
N THR A 8 -50.88 -16.99 5.46
CA THR A 8 -50.93 -15.70 4.75
C THR A 8 -49.88 -14.74 5.32
N PRO A 9 -49.19 -13.89 4.51
CA PRO A 9 -48.22 -12.92 5.02
C PRO A 9 -48.90 -11.68 5.64
N ALA A 10 -48.28 -11.16 6.70
CA ALA A 10 -48.69 -9.93 7.40
C ALA A 10 -48.34 -8.65 6.60
N PRO A 11 -49.16 -7.58 6.69
CA PRO A 11 -48.92 -6.31 6.00
C PRO A 11 -47.87 -5.43 6.70
N ALA A 12 -47.10 -4.69 5.90
CA ALA A 12 -46.03 -3.79 6.31
C ALA A 12 -46.57 -2.48 6.95
N PRO A 13 -45.82 -1.87 7.89
CA PRO A 13 -46.21 -0.62 8.55
C PRO A 13 -45.96 0.62 7.66
N THR A 14 -46.94 1.52 7.67
CA THR A 14 -46.97 2.81 6.97
C THR A 14 -46.15 3.89 7.67
N LEU A 15 -45.39 4.67 6.90
CA LEU A 15 -44.65 5.87 7.32
C LEU A 15 -45.58 7.10 7.39
N PRO A 16 -45.39 8.03 8.35
CA PRO A 16 -46.12 9.30 8.39
C PRO A 16 -45.50 10.37 7.46
N PRO A 17 -46.31 11.34 6.96
CA PRO A 17 -45.91 12.27 5.92
C PRO A 17 -45.10 13.50 6.40
N SER A 18 -44.24 13.95 5.50
CA SER A 18 -43.38 15.15 5.52
C SER A 18 -44.15 16.46 5.72
N LEU A 19 -43.64 17.32 6.61
CA LEU A 19 -44.08 18.70 6.80
C LEU A 19 -43.17 19.65 6.01
N ALA A 20 -43.76 20.38 5.06
CA ALA A 20 -43.13 21.47 4.31
C ALA A 20 -43.08 22.77 5.15
N PRO A 21 -42.05 23.63 5.01
CA PRO A 21 -42.00 24.92 5.69
C PRO A 21 -42.78 26.00 4.94
N THR A 22 -43.62 26.72 5.68
CA THR A 22 -44.42 27.88 5.23
C THR A 22 -43.56 29.15 5.17
N THR A 23 -43.61 29.82 4.02
CA THR A 23 -43.07 31.16 3.74
C THR A 23 -43.93 32.25 4.41
N LEU A 24 -43.32 33.16 5.17
CA LEU A 24 -43.95 34.39 5.65
C LEU A 24 -43.25 35.61 5.06
N ALA A 25 -44.04 36.49 4.46
CA ALA A 25 -43.65 37.76 3.84
C ALA A 25 -43.47 38.89 4.88
N PRO A 26 -42.69 39.94 4.59
CA PRO A 26 -42.43 41.04 5.51
C PRO A 26 -43.48 42.16 5.40
N THR A 27 -43.92 42.70 6.54
CA THR A 27 -44.77 43.89 6.61
C THR A 27 -43.92 45.12 6.94
N THR A 28 -44.00 46.12 6.08
CA THR A 28 -43.45 47.47 6.19
C THR A 28 -44.31 48.36 7.09
N VAL A 29 -43.71 49.01 8.10
CA VAL A 29 -44.23 50.27 8.68
C VAL A 29 -43.03 51.13 9.14
N ALA A 30 -43.05 52.42 8.77
CA ALA A 30 -42.21 53.50 9.29
C ALA A 30 -43.14 54.69 9.62
N PRO A 31 -42.64 55.84 10.12
CA PRO A 31 -42.00 56.06 11.43
C PRO A 31 -42.77 57.15 12.22
N THR A 32 -42.53 57.29 13.53
CA THR A 32 -42.87 58.55 14.23
C THR A 32 -41.90 58.85 15.38
N THR A 33 -41.46 60.10 15.35
CA THR A 33 -40.54 60.87 16.19
C THR A 33 -40.99 61.03 17.64
N ALA A 34 -40.06 60.87 18.60
CA ALA A 34 -39.83 61.79 19.72
C ALA A 34 -38.74 61.25 20.69
N ALA A 35 -37.78 62.10 21.02
CA ALA A 35 -36.89 62.02 22.18
C ALA A 35 -37.10 63.32 23.01
N PRO A 36 -36.47 63.55 24.19
CA PRO A 36 -35.54 62.72 24.98
C PRO A 36 -35.85 62.68 26.50
N THR A 37 -35.19 61.82 27.29
CA THR A 37 -34.44 62.17 28.54
C THR A 37 -33.93 60.95 29.30
N HIS A 38 -32.81 61.16 29.99
CA HIS A 38 -31.87 60.21 30.59
C HIS A 38 -32.36 59.42 31.82
N ALA A 39 -31.98 58.14 31.92
CA ALA A 39 -31.53 57.50 33.16
C ALA A 39 -30.77 56.19 32.84
N MET A 40 -29.64 55.97 33.52
CA MET A 40 -28.64 54.93 33.28
C MET A 40 -29.13 53.52 33.62
N THR A 41 -28.73 52.54 32.80
CA THR A 41 -28.69 51.10 33.15
C THR A 41 -27.49 50.51 32.41
N PRO A 42 -26.63 49.67 33.03
CA PRO A 42 -25.40 49.24 32.39
C PRO A 42 -25.72 48.27 31.26
N ALA A 43 -25.29 48.59 30.05
CA ALA A 43 -25.36 47.70 28.91
C ALA A 43 -24.41 46.53 29.14
N VAL A 44 -24.98 45.34 29.34
CA VAL A 44 -24.28 44.08 29.12
C VAL A 44 -23.88 44.07 27.65
N THR A 45 -22.59 44.27 27.38
CA THR A 45 -22.02 44.08 26.05
C THR A 45 -22.06 42.59 25.76
N THR A 46 -23.15 42.12 25.15
CA THR A 46 -23.21 40.80 24.53
C THR A 46 -22.20 40.82 23.39
N LEU A 47 -20.99 40.33 23.65
CA LEU A 47 -20.01 40.02 22.61
C LEU A 47 -20.66 38.97 21.71
N LEU A 48 -21.17 39.40 20.55
CA LEU A 48 -21.50 38.51 19.46
C LEU A 48 -20.28 37.61 19.22
N PRO A 49 -20.45 36.28 19.10
CA PRO A 49 -19.36 35.43 18.66
C PRO A 49 -18.93 35.96 17.30
N THR A 50 -17.69 36.44 17.19
CA THR A 50 -17.07 36.68 15.90
C THR A 50 -17.17 35.38 15.15
N ALA A 51 -18.04 35.32 14.14
CA ALA A 51 -18.13 34.18 13.25
C ALA A 51 -16.72 33.97 12.70
N THR A 52 -16.10 32.87 13.11
CA THR A 52 -14.86 32.39 12.51
C THR A 52 -15.08 32.38 10.99
N PRO A 53 -14.23 33.06 10.20
CA PRO A 53 -14.39 33.04 8.75
C PRO A 53 -14.44 31.58 8.31
N VAL A 54 -15.53 31.21 7.63
CA VAL A 54 -15.66 29.88 7.03
C VAL A 54 -14.48 29.74 6.08
N HIS A 55 -13.55 28.84 6.40
CA HIS A 55 -12.41 28.57 5.53
C HIS A 55 -12.97 27.92 4.27
N VAL A 56 -13.19 28.72 3.24
CA VAL A 56 -13.69 28.25 1.96
C VAL A 56 -12.58 27.43 1.31
N SER A 57 -12.76 26.12 1.20
CA SER A 57 -11.80 25.27 0.51
C SER A 57 -11.84 25.59 -0.98
N TRP A 58 -10.68 25.66 -1.65
CA TRP A 58 -10.64 25.84 -3.10
C TRP A 58 -11.39 24.72 -3.84
N ALA A 59 -11.43 23.53 -3.22
CA ALA A 59 -12.14 22.37 -3.75
C ALA A 59 -13.65 22.64 -3.90
N ASP A 60 -14.22 23.51 -3.06
CA ASP A 60 -15.64 23.90 -3.12
C ASP A 60 -15.92 24.89 -4.25
N ASN A 61 -14.89 25.54 -4.81
CA ASN A 61 -14.98 26.54 -5.88
C ASN A 61 -14.22 26.12 -7.14
N ILE A 62 -14.01 24.81 -7.32
CA ILE A 62 -13.32 24.29 -8.49
C ILE A 62 -14.10 24.62 -9.77
N THR A 63 -13.41 25.17 -10.77
CA THR A 63 -14.02 25.43 -12.07
C THR A 63 -14.22 24.12 -12.84
N PHE A 64 -15.16 24.11 -13.78
CA PHE A 64 -15.37 22.96 -14.66
C PHE A 64 -14.10 22.59 -15.44
N ALA A 65 -13.31 23.59 -15.85
CA ALA A 65 -12.05 23.37 -16.57
C ALA A 65 -10.99 22.68 -15.70
N GLU A 66 -10.84 23.10 -14.45
CA GLU A 66 -9.92 22.48 -13.48
C GLU A 66 -10.34 21.04 -13.18
N GLN A 67 -11.63 20.81 -12.92
CA GLN A 67 -12.16 19.47 -12.68
C GLN A 67 -11.96 18.55 -13.89
N ALA A 68 -12.27 19.04 -15.10
CA ALA A 68 -12.04 18.29 -16.33
C ALA A 68 -10.55 17.98 -16.56
N THR A 69 -9.65 18.87 -16.12
CA THR A 69 -8.20 18.66 -16.20
C THR A 69 -7.76 17.57 -15.23
N ILE A 70 -8.15 17.64 -13.96
CA ILE A 70 -7.80 16.64 -12.94
C ILE A 70 -8.28 15.25 -13.34
N VAL A 71 -9.52 15.15 -13.83
CA VAL A 71 -10.10 13.87 -14.24
C VAL A 71 -9.53 13.40 -15.58
N GLY A 72 -9.36 14.30 -16.55
CA GLY A 72 -8.96 13.95 -17.91
C GLY A 72 -7.50 13.52 -18.04
N LEU A 73 -6.60 14.11 -17.26
CA LEU A 73 -5.16 13.92 -17.42
C LEU A 73 -4.70 12.45 -17.21
N PRO A 74 -5.19 11.70 -16.21
CA PRO A 74 -4.91 10.26 -16.09
C PRO A 74 -5.40 9.43 -17.29
N PHE A 75 -6.57 9.75 -17.87
CA PHE A 75 -7.08 9.03 -19.05
C PHE A 75 -6.27 9.32 -20.30
N VAL A 76 -5.91 10.59 -20.51
CA VAL A 76 -5.03 10.99 -21.62
C VAL A 76 -3.68 10.29 -21.48
N ALA A 77 -3.09 10.27 -20.29
CA ALA A 77 -1.85 9.55 -20.03
C ALA A 77 -1.96 8.05 -20.33
N LEU A 78 -3.03 7.39 -19.90
CA LEU A 78 -3.28 5.98 -20.20
C LEU A 78 -3.36 5.70 -21.70
N ILE A 79 -4.09 6.53 -22.45
CA ILE A 79 -4.22 6.41 -23.91
C ILE A 79 -2.85 6.59 -24.57
N LEU A 80 -2.08 7.61 -24.16
CA LEU A 80 -0.74 7.87 -24.70
C LEU A 80 0.22 6.71 -24.41
N ILE A 81 0.21 6.17 -23.20
CA ILE A 81 1.00 4.99 -22.82
C ILE A 81 0.62 3.79 -23.69
N TYR A 82 -0.68 3.54 -23.87
CA TYR A 82 -1.17 2.44 -24.69
C TYR A 82 -0.72 2.59 -26.14
N VAL A 83 -0.92 3.77 -26.75
CA VAL A 83 -0.49 4.05 -28.12
C VAL A 83 1.02 3.91 -28.26
N PHE A 84 1.79 4.42 -27.30
CA PHE A 84 3.24 4.31 -27.32
C PHE A 84 3.71 2.86 -27.23
N LEU A 85 3.24 2.09 -26.25
CA LEU A 85 3.70 0.71 -26.01
C LEU A 85 3.06 -0.35 -26.93
N ARG A 86 1.94 -0.06 -27.60
CA ARG A 86 1.24 -1.04 -28.45
C ARG A 86 1.24 -0.68 -29.92
N CYS A 87 1.25 0.61 -30.26
CA CYS A 87 1.20 1.05 -31.65
C CYS A 87 2.57 1.50 -32.17
N ILE A 88 3.30 2.30 -31.40
CA ILE A 88 4.57 2.90 -31.84
C ILE A 88 5.76 1.95 -31.57
N TRP A 89 5.93 1.54 -30.32
CA TRP A 89 6.99 0.61 -29.92
C TRP A 89 6.45 -0.81 -29.89
N LYS A 90 6.48 -1.50 -31.03
CA LYS A 90 6.11 -2.91 -31.08
C LYS A 90 7.34 -3.77 -30.85
N VAL A 91 7.32 -4.63 -29.82
CA VAL A 91 8.32 -5.70 -29.69
C VAL A 91 7.99 -6.80 -30.70
N PRO A 92 8.93 -7.19 -31.59
CA PRO A 92 8.73 -8.32 -32.48
C PRO A 92 8.42 -9.60 -31.69
N GLU A 93 7.41 -10.36 -32.12
CA GLU A 93 6.91 -11.54 -31.40
C GLU A 93 7.97 -12.66 -31.20
N GLY A 94 9.13 -12.55 -31.85
CA GLY A 94 10.24 -13.50 -31.75
C GLY A 94 11.35 -13.16 -30.74
N THR A 95 11.29 -12.03 -30.02
CA THR A 95 12.37 -11.58 -29.11
C THR A 95 11.96 -11.57 -27.63
N SER A 96 11.03 -12.42 -27.24
CA SER A 96 11.05 -12.89 -25.85
C SER A 96 12.32 -13.71 -25.66
N LEU A 97 13.05 -13.49 -24.56
CA LEU A 97 14.24 -14.27 -24.16
C LEU A 97 14.03 -15.76 -24.51
N PRO A 98 15.06 -16.48 -25.02
CA PRO A 98 14.87 -17.78 -25.62
C PRO A 98 14.09 -18.68 -24.67
N LYS A 99 12.87 -19.06 -25.07
CA LYS A 99 12.15 -20.20 -24.49
C LYS A 99 13.02 -21.42 -24.75
N PHE A 100 13.92 -21.73 -23.83
CA PHE A 100 14.68 -22.97 -23.87
C PHE A 100 13.66 -24.10 -23.93
N ALA A 101 13.79 -24.94 -24.95
CA ALA A 101 12.99 -26.14 -25.14
C ALA A 101 12.97 -26.92 -23.82
N GLY A 102 11.77 -27.25 -23.34
CA GLY A 102 11.59 -27.93 -22.07
C GLY A 102 12.38 -29.25 -22.00
N PRO A 103 12.73 -29.73 -20.80
CA PRO A 103 13.33 -31.05 -20.66
C PRO A 103 12.32 -32.10 -21.13
N LYS A 104 12.69 -32.86 -22.18
CA LYS A 104 12.04 -34.12 -22.52
C LYS A 104 12.25 -35.06 -21.34
N TYR A 105 11.17 -35.38 -20.61
CA TYR A 105 11.18 -36.42 -19.59
C TYR A 105 11.19 -37.78 -20.29
N GLY A 106 12.22 -38.59 -20.05
CA GLY A 106 12.32 -39.97 -20.55
C GLY A 106 13.58 -40.28 -21.35
N SER A 107 14.74 -40.31 -20.70
CA SER A 107 15.87 -41.16 -21.10
C SER A 107 16.83 -41.30 -19.92
N THR A 108 16.83 -42.48 -19.31
CA THR A 108 17.94 -42.98 -18.50
C THR A 108 19.19 -43.02 -19.38
N ASP A 109 20.16 -42.15 -19.10
CA ASP A 109 21.54 -42.40 -19.47
C ASP A 109 22.45 -41.82 -18.39
N ASP A 110 22.98 -42.74 -17.58
CA ASP A 110 24.20 -42.54 -16.82
C ASP A 110 25.31 -42.10 -17.78
N LYS A 111 25.73 -40.83 -17.67
CA LYS A 111 27.12 -40.41 -17.88
C LYS A 111 27.35 -38.98 -17.42
N ASP A 112 28.10 -38.94 -16.33
CA ASP A 112 28.86 -37.85 -15.74
C ASP A 112 29.44 -36.87 -16.78
N HIS A 113 28.78 -35.72 -16.96
CA HIS A 113 29.38 -34.54 -17.60
C HIS A 113 29.15 -33.32 -16.70
N LYS A 114 30.12 -33.10 -15.80
CA LYS A 114 30.34 -31.84 -15.09
C LYS A 114 30.70 -30.72 -16.09
N ILE A 115 29.70 -30.17 -16.77
CA ILE A 115 29.84 -28.84 -17.37
C ILE A 115 29.67 -27.84 -16.23
N LYS A 116 30.80 -27.31 -15.73
CA LYS A 116 30.81 -26.09 -14.90
C LYS A 116 30.17 -24.97 -15.71
N LYS A 117 28.85 -24.80 -15.59
CA LYS A 117 28.15 -23.61 -16.05
C LYS A 117 28.64 -22.48 -15.14
N GLU A 118 29.47 -21.58 -15.65
CA GLU A 118 29.73 -20.31 -14.96
C GLU A 118 28.37 -19.74 -14.54
N LYS A 119 28.15 -19.60 -13.23
CA LYS A 119 26.96 -18.93 -12.71
C LYS A 119 27.03 -17.49 -13.19
N SER A 120 26.40 -17.19 -14.33
CA SER A 120 26.21 -15.81 -14.74
C SER A 120 25.47 -15.11 -13.59
N SER A 121 25.96 -13.96 -13.13
CA SER A 121 25.36 -13.17 -12.04
C SER A 121 23.89 -12.73 -12.28
N LEU A 122 23.31 -13.10 -13.42
CA LEU A 122 21.92 -12.88 -13.77
C LEU A 122 21.05 -13.90 -13.01
N CYS A 123 20.16 -13.40 -12.14
CA CYS A 123 19.12 -14.20 -11.52
C CYS A 123 17.81 -13.83 -12.23
N GLU A 124 17.22 -14.77 -12.97
CA GLU A 124 15.95 -14.52 -13.63
C GLU A 124 14.78 -14.90 -12.71
N GLU A 125 13.59 -14.38 -13.01
CA GLU A 125 12.37 -14.67 -12.25
C GLU A 125 12.13 -16.19 -12.19
N GLY A 126 12.04 -16.75 -10.97
CA GLY A 126 11.83 -18.18 -10.74
C GLY A 126 13.10 -19.05 -10.72
N ASP A 127 14.30 -18.47 -10.82
CA ASP A 127 15.56 -19.19 -10.61
C ASP A 127 15.83 -19.38 -9.11
N VAL A 128 16.12 -20.61 -8.66
CA VAL A 128 16.43 -20.90 -7.24
C VAL A 128 17.85 -20.44 -6.90
N ALA A 129 17.99 -19.46 -5.98
CA ALA A 129 19.27 -18.87 -5.62
C ALA A 129 20.04 -19.63 -4.49
N GLY A 130 19.33 -20.40 -3.65
CA GLY A 130 19.92 -21.17 -2.55
C GLY A 130 18.88 -21.93 -1.70
N ASP A 131 19.35 -22.59 -0.63
CA ASP A 131 18.54 -23.46 0.25
C ASP A 131 18.60 -23.01 1.74
N TYR A 132 17.57 -23.37 2.52
CA TYR A 132 17.40 -22.98 3.94
C TYR A 132 18.17 -23.84 4.95
N GLU A 133 19.38 -24.32 4.62
CA GLU A 133 20.09 -25.28 5.47
C GLU A 133 20.78 -24.65 6.71
N ALA A 134 21.00 -23.34 6.72
CA ALA A 134 21.66 -22.67 7.85
C ALA A 134 20.81 -22.70 9.15
N SER A 135 21.48 -22.69 10.31
CA SER A 135 20.81 -22.57 11.61
C SER A 135 20.21 -21.18 11.79
N TRP A 136 18.96 -21.12 12.28
CA TRP A 136 18.21 -19.87 12.45
C TRP A 136 18.88 -18.85 13.37
N THR A 137 19.71 -19.32 14.32
CA THR A 137 20.49 -18.47 15.23
C THR A 137 21.59 -17.66 14.53
N LYS A 138 21.98 -18.07 13.31
CA LYS A 138 22.99 -17.40 12.48
C LYS A 138 22.40 -16.72 11.25
N THR A 139 21.06 -16.70 11.12
CA THR A 139 20.35 -16.05 10.03
C THR A 139 19.68 -14.77 10.51
N PHE A 140 19.08 -14.03 9.58
CA PHE A 140 18.26 -12.87 9.86
C PHE A 140 17.12 -13.15 10.84
N ASP A 141 16.64 -14.39 10.95
CA ASP A 141 15.55 -14.78 11.86
C ASP A 141 15.84 -14.37 13.33
N MET A 142 17.07 -14.59 13.80
CA MET A 142 17.49 -14.20 15.15
C MET A 142 17.61 -12.68 15.29
N VAL A 143 18.18 -12.01 14.29
CA VAL A 143 18.31 -10.54 14.27
C VAL A 143 16.92 -9.90 14.32
N PHE A 144 15.98 -10.45 13.56
CA PHE A 144 14.61 -9.97 13.51
C PHE A 144 13.88 -10.15 14.84
N LEU A 145 14.01 -11.31 15.49
CA LEU A 145 13.46 -11.56 16.82
C LEU A 145 13.99 -10.54 17.85
N VAL A 146 15.31 -10.34 17.89
CA VAL A 146 15.92 -9.36 18.79
C VAL A 146 15.44 -7.94 18.48
N GLY A 147 15.36 -7.58 17.19
CA GLY A 147 14.84 -6.29 16.74
C GLY A 147 13.40 -6.05 17.19
N MET A 148 12.53 -7.05 17.10
CA MET A 148 11.15 -6.96 17.57
C MET A 148 11.04 -6.78 19.09
N VAL A 149 11.89 -7.46 19.86
CA VAL A 149 11.95 -7.28 21.32
C VAL A 149 12.39 -5.87 21.68
N ILE A 150 13.44 -5.36 21.03
CA ILE A 150 13.92 -3.98 21.23
C ILE A 150 12.81 -2.98 20.86
N TYR A 151 12.15 -3.18 19.71
CA TYR A 151 11.09 -2.29 19.26
C TYR A 151 9.90 -2.28 20.23
N LEU A 152 9.50 -3.45 20.75
CA LEU A 152 8.48 -3.55 21.79
C LEU A 152 8.90 -2.78 23.05
N ILE A 153 10.13 -2.94 23.53
CA ILE A 153 10.63 -2.21 24.71
C ILE A 153 10.56 -0.70 24.48
N VAL A 154 11.01 -0.22 23.32
CA VAL A 154 10.94 1.20 22.95
C VAL A 154 9.49 1.68 22.96
N LEU A 155 8.56 0.94 22.36
CA LEU A 155 7.14 1.30 22.34
C LEU A 155 6.53 1.33 23.74
N LEU A 156 6.86 0.37 24.60
CA LEU A 156 6.40 0.35 25.99
C LEU A 156 6.89 1.58 26.76
N VAL A 157 8.17 1.94 26.60
CA VAL A 157 8.76 3.12 27.24
C VAL A 157 8.11 4.40 26.73
N LEU A 158 7.99 4.57 25.40
CA LEU A 158 7.36 5.74 24.81
C LEU A 158 5.88 5.85 25.21
N THR A 159 5.16 4.74 25.25
CA THR A 159 3.75 4.72 25.67
C THR A 159 3.62 5.12 27.13
N HIS A 160 4.52 4.67 28.01
CA HIS A 160 4.52 5.06 29.41
C HIS A 160 4.67 6.58 29.61
N PHE A 161 5.51 7.23 28.81
CA PHE A 161 5.78 8.67 28.94
C PHE A 161 4.77 9.55 28.19
N TYR A 162 4.31 9.14 27.01
CA TYR A 162 3.53 10.00 26.12
C TYR A 162 2.04 9.67 26.06
N ALA A 163 1.63 8.42 26.31
CA ALA A 163 0.24 7.98 26.21
C ALA A 163 -0.06 6.79 27.16
N PRO A 164 0.10 6.95 28.48
CA PRO A 164 -0.11 5.85 29.44
C PRO A 164 -1.53 5.26 29.39
N GLU A 165 -2.51 6.03 28.92
CA GLU A 165 -3.89 5.61 28.70
C GLU A 165 -4.04 4.43 27.72
N TYR A 166 -3.07 4.19 26.83
CA TYR A 166 -3.11 3.05 25.91
C TYR A 166 -3.01 1.72 26.65
N PHE A 167 -2.37 1.67 27.82
CA PHE A 167 -2.26 0.43 28.60
C PHE A 167 -3.60 0.00 29.20
N THR A 168 -4.46 0.94 29.56
CA THR A 168 -5.74 0.67 30.22
C THR A 168 -6.90 0.52 29.24
N THR A 169 -6.76 1.07 28.03
CA THR A 169 -7.87 1.15 27.08
C THR A 169 -7.94 -0.10 26.21
N THR A 170 -8.93 -0.96 26.46
CA THR A 170 -9.16 -2.21 25.71
C THR A 170 -9.39 -1.97 24.23
N ASP A 171 -10.09 -0.89 23.89
CA ASP A 171 -10.43 -0.56 22.51
C ASP A 171 -9.19 -0.34 21.64
N PHE A 172 -8.13 0.23 22.21
CA PHE A 172 -6.87 0.42 21.51
C PHE A 172 -6.27 -0.91 21.03
N TRP A 173 -6.26 -1.92 21.91
CA TRP A 173 -5.71 -3.24 21.62
C TRP A 173 -6.62 -4.05 20.71
N LEU A 174 -7.94 -3.96 20.91
CA LEU A 174 -8.93 -4.60 20.05
C LEU A 174 -8.84 -4.09 18.60
N MET A 175 -8.47 -2.82 18.39
CA MET A 175 -8.26 -2.27 17.05
C MET A 175 -6.98 -2.77 16.36
N GLN A 176 -6.01 -3.35 17.09
CA GLN A 176 -4.81 -3.91 16.47
C GLN A 176 -5.01 -5.36 16.00
N LEU A 177 -5.89 -6.13 16.66
CA LEU A 177 -6.13 -7.54 16.32
C LEU A 177 -6.66 -7.75 14.89
N PRO A 178 -7.61 -6.96 14.36
CA PRO A 178 -8.04 -7.05 12.98
C PRO A 178 -6.89 -6.83 11.98
N LYS A 179 -5.93 -5.95 12.28
CA LYS A 179 -4.78 -5.70 11.41
C LYS A 179 -3.92 -6.96 11.27
N LEU A 180 -3.58 -7.59 12.40
CA LEU A 180 -2.85 -8.86 12.42
C LEU A 180 -3.66 -9.98 11.74
N GLY A 181 -4.96 -10.09 12.05
CA GLY A 181 -5.85 -11.09 11.47
C GLY A 181 -5.96 -10.99 9.95
N CYS A 182 -6.13 -9.77 9.41
CA CYS A 182 -6.15 -9.52 7.97
C CYS A 182 -4.81 -9.89 7.32
N MET A 183 -3.68 -9.52 7.93
CA MET A 183 -2.35 -9.85 7.43
C MET A 183 -2.12 -11.37 7.35
N MET A 184 -2.49 -12.10 8.41
CA MET A 184 -2.37 -13.55 8.44
C MET A 184 -3.32 -14.22 7.45
N ALA A 185 -4.54 -13.70 7.28
CA ALA A 185 -5.51 -14.21 6.32
C ALA A 185 -5.03 -14.06 4.87
N VAL A 186 -4.48 -12.90 4.51
CA VAL A 186 -3.92 -12.66 3.16
C VAL A 186 -2.74 -13.60 2.89
N SER A 187 -1.81 -13.74 3.85
CA SER A 187 -0.71 -14.70 3.74
C SER A 187 -1.20 -16.14 3.57
N LEU A 188 -2.23 -16.52 4.33
CA LEU A 188 -2.77 -17.87 4.30
C LEU A 188 -3.43 -18.16 2.95
N ILE A 189 -4.27 -17.26 2.45
CA ILE A 189 -4.91 -17.38 1.14
C ILE A 189 -3.84 -17.46 0.05
N GLY A 190 -2.84 -16.59 0.10
CA GLY A 190 -1.73 -16.64 -0.85
C GLY A 190 -0.98 -17.98 -0.79
N GLY A 191 -0.78 -18.52 0.41
CA GLY A 191 -0.14 -19.81 0.65
C GLY A 191 -0.93 -20.99 0.08
N ILE A 192 -2.25 -20.98 0.30
CA ILE A 192 -3.17 -21.98 -0.26
C ILE A 192 -3.10 -21.96 -1.78
N ILE A 193 -3.17 -20.77 -2.39
CA ILE A 193 -3.04 -20.60 -3.84
C ILE A 193 -1.72 -21.19 -4.32
N CYS A 194 -0.60 -20.87 -3.68
CA CYS A 194 0.70 -21.42 -4.04
C CYS A 194 0.73 -22.95 -3.98
N ARG A 195 0.16 -23.57 -2.93
CA ARG A 195 0.09 -25.04 -2.81
C ARG A 195 -0.82 -25.70 -3.82
N CYS A 196 -1.83 -25.01 -4.34
CA CYS A 196 -2.65 -25.53 -5.43
C CYS A 196 -1.88 -25.64 -6.75
N PHE A 197 -0.81 -24.87 -6.94
CA PHE A 197 -0.08 -24.78 -8.21
C PHE A 197 1.39 -25.23 -8.15
N CYS A 198 1.93 -25.51 -6.97
CA CYS A 198 3.34 -25.86 -6.80
C CYS A 198 3.51 -27.02 -5.82
N ASP A 199 4.42 -27.94 -6.17
CA ASP A 199 4.82 -29.04 -5.29
C ASP A 199 5.64 -28.52 -4.11
N VAL A 200 5.70 -29.31 -3.03
CA VAL A 200 6.44 -28.97 -1.82
C VAL A 200 7.50 -30.02 -1.51
N ASP A 201 8.60 -29.59 -0.90
CA ASP A 201 9.64 -30.49 -0.41
C ASP A 201 9.22 -31.18 0.90
N SER A 202 10.09 -32.07 1.41
CA SER A 202 9.88 -32.78 2.67
C SER A 202 9.74 -31.88 3.91
N LYS A 203 10.27 -30.65 3.85
CA LYS A 203 10.19 -29.65 4.93
C LYS A 203 8.97 -28.73 4.75
N GLY A 204 8.28 -28.80 3.62
CA GLY A 204 7.08 -28.02 3.28
C GLY A 204 7.30 -26.77 2.44
N TYR A 205 8.54 -26.48 2.02
CA TYR A 205 8.90 -25.36 1.13
C TYR A 205 8.48 -25.65 -0.31
N ILE A 206 8.11 -24.61 -1.06
CA ILE A 206 7.69 -24.77 -2.45
C ILE A 206 8.88 -25.14 -3.35
N ILE A 207 8.64 -26.05 -4.30
CA ILE A 207 9.52 -26.34 -5.41
C ILE A 207 8.92 -25.69 -6.66
N THR A 208 9.51 -24.58 -7.10
CA THR A 208 9.13 -23.92 -8.35
C THR A 208 10.29 -23.93 -9.32
N ASN A 209 9.98 -24.12 -10.61
CA ASN A 209 10.93 -23.97 -11.70
C ASN A 209 10.56 -22.73 -12.51
N LYS A 210 11.50 -22.23 -13.32
CA LYS A 210 11.27 -21.13 -14.27
C LYS A 210 10.11 -21.36 -15.25
N SER A 211 9.75 -22.63 -15.49
CA SER A 211 8.63 -23.05 -16.34
C SER A 211 7.30 -23.19 -15.59
N SER A 212 7.25 -22.96 -14.28
CA SER A 212 6.02 -23.07 -13.50
C SER A 212 5.01 -22.03 -13.98
N VAL A 213 3.77 -22.49 -14.18
CA VAL A 213 2.65 -21.65 -14.66
C VAL A 213 2.35 -20.54 -13.65
N PHE A 214 2.47 -20.86 -12.36
CA PHE A 214 2.28 -19.93 -11.28
C PHE A 214 3.62 -19.39 -10.77
N LYS A 215 3.73 -18.06 -10.65
CA LYS A 215 4.88 -17.38 -10.05
C LYS A 215 4.52 -16.88 -8.66
N VAL A 216 5.30 -17.29 -7.65
CA VAL A 216 5.15 -16.84 -6.24
C VAL A 216 5.26 -15.31 -6.10
N ASN A 217 5.82 -14.65 -7.12
CA ASN A 217 5.88 -13.20 -7.23
C ASN A 217 4.53 -12.51 -7.03
N TYR A 218 3.43 -13.09 -7.52
CA TYR A 218 2.08 -12.56 -7.37
C TYR A 218 1.61 -12.54 -5.91
N THR A 219 1.73 -13.67 -5.21
CA THR A 219 1.27 -13.82 -3.83
C THR A 219 2.13 -13.02 -2.85
N ARG A 220 3.43 -12.88 -3.11
CA ARG A 220 4.29 -12.00 -2.29
C ARG A 220 3.82 -10.55 -2.36
N LYS A 221 3.47 -10.05 -3.55
CA LYS A 221 3.01 -8.65 -3.71
C LYS A 221 1.63 -8.42 -3.09
N LEU A 222 0.78 -9.45 -2.96
CA LEU A 222 -0.45 -9.36 -2.16
C LEU A 222 -0.15 -9.08 -0.67
N GLN A 223 0.87 -9.73 -0.11
CA GLN A 223 1.27 -9.47 1.28
C GLN A 223 1.84 -8.06 1.45
N HIS A 224 2.67 -7.62 0.49
CA HIS A 224 3.19 -6.26 0.46
C HIS A 224 2.04 -5.23 0.45
N PHE A 225 1.08 -5.40 -0.46
CA PHE A 225 -0.12 -4.58 -0.53
C PHE A 225 -0.91 -4.57 0.79
N ALA A 226 -1.12 -5.75 1.40
CA ALA A 226 -1.83 -5.86 2.67
C ALA A 226 -1.10 -5.12 3.81
N ALA A 227 0.23 -5.22 3.88
CA ALA A 227 1.03 -4.60 4.95
C ALA A 227 0.82 -3.08 5.03
N TYR A 228 0.62 -2.43 3.87
CA TYR A 228 0.43 -0.99 3.80
C TYR A 228 -1.04 -0.55 3.76
N MET A 229 -1.94 -1.34 3.18
CA MET A 229 -3.35 -0.95 3.06
C MET A 229 -4.17 -1.25 4.31
N VAL A 230 -3.91 -2.37 4.98
CA VAL A 230 -4.68 -2.81 6.15
C VAL A 230 -4.66 -1.76 7.28
N PRO A 231 -3.50 -1.16 7.64
CA PRO A 231 -3.46 -0.10 8.65
C PRO A 231 -4.24 1.16 8.28
N LEU A 232 -4.51 1.41 6.99
CA LEU A 232 -5.22 2.59 6.51
C LEU A 232 -6.73 2.38 6.46
N VAL A 233 -7.18 1.19 6.02
CA VAL A 233 -8.61 0.84 5.94
C VAL A 233 -9.20 0.64 7.34
N ILE A 234 -8.40 0.11 8.26
CA ILE A 234 -8.80 -0.10 9.65
C ILE A 234 -8.47 1.17 10.45
N HIS A 235 -9.38 2.14 10.37
CA HIS A 235 -9.27 3.39 11.10
C HIS A 235 -9.37 3.15 12.61
N SER A 236 -8.32 3.53 13.35
CA SER A 236 -8.39 3.66 14.79
C SER A 236 -8.80 5.09 15.16
N ASN A 237 -9.61 5.24 16.21
CA ASN A 237 -9.90 6.56 16.80
C ASN A 237 -8.63 7.24 17.37
N TYR A 238 -7.55 6.48 17.51
CA TYR A 238 -6.24 6.92 17.97
C TYR A 238 -5.42 7.45 16.80
N HIS A 239 -4.97 8.70 16.94
CA HIS A 239 -4.20 9.41 15.95
C HIS A 239 -2.76 9.62 16.44
N GLY A 240 -1.87 9.93 15.50
CA GLY A 240 -0.47 10.26 15.77
C GLY A 240 0.54 9.14 15.50
N PRO A 241 1.84 9.46 15.60
CA PRO A 241 2.92 8.53 15.26
C PRO A 241 3.00 7.31 16.18
N LEU A 242 2.72 7.47 17.49
CA LEU A 242 2.81 6.36 18.44
C LEU A 242 1.74 5.28 18.20
N ALA A 243 0.49 5.68 17.90
CA ALA A 243 -0.57 4.74 17.54
C ALA A 243 -0.27 4.01 16.23
N LEU A 244 0.35 4.71 15.26
CA LEU A 244 0.83 4.09 14.02
C LEU A 244 1.95 3.08 14.31
N ALA A 245 2.92 3.44 15.16
CA ALA A 245 4.05 2.59 15.52
C ALA A 245 3.61 1.27 16.20
N TRP A 246 2.59 1.32 17.05
CA TRP A 246 1.94 0.12 17.57
C TRP A 246 1.27 -0.70 16.47
N GLY A 247 0.56 -0.06 15.53
CA GLY A 247 0.02 -0.74 14.35
C GLY A 247 1.11 -1.46 13.54
N ASP A 248 2.24 -0.80 13.34
CA ASP A 248 3.40 -1.34 12.63
C ASP A 248 3.99 -2.55 13.36
N LEU A 249 4.10 -2.49 14.70
CA LEU A 249 4.52 -3.63 15.51
C LEU A 249 3.59 -4.84 15.27
N PHE A 250 2.27 -4.64 15.27
CA PHE A 250 1.32 -5.73 15.03
C PHE A 250 1.40 -6.29 13.61
N THR A 251 1.58 -5.44 12.60
CA THR A 251 1.87 -5.89 11.23
C THR A 251 3.14 -6.74 11.19
N MET A 252 4.19 -6.32 11.90
CA MET A 252 5.46 -7.02 11.99
C MET A 252 5.39 -8.33 12.80
N LEU A 253 4.48 -8.46 13.78
CA LEU A 253 4.21 -9.72 14.46
C LEU A 253 3.71 -10.81 13.49
N GLY A 254 2.95 -10.41 12.46
CA GLY A 254 2.54 -11.30 11.38
C GLY A 254 3.71 -11.90 10.60
N PHE A 255 4.83 -11.19 10.50
CA PHE A 255 6.07 -11.71 9.93
C PHE A 255 6.92 -12.46 10.97
N LEU A 256 6.85 -12.09 12.25
CA LEU A 256 7.59 -12.74 13.33
C LEU A 256 7.22 -14.21 13.47
N VAL A 257 5.95 -14.56 13.28
CA VAL A 257 5.51 -15.97 13.30
C VAL A 257 6.04 -16.79 12.11
N LEU A 258 6.67 -16.16 11.11
CA LEU A 258 7.23 -16.82 9.93
C LEU A 258 8.74 -17.12 10.05
N ILE A 259 9.37 -16.79 11.17
CA ILE A 259 10.76 -17.16 11.42
C ILE A 259 10.93 -18.68 11.38
N LYS A 260 12.10 -19.15 10.92
CA LYS A 260 12.40 -20.58 10.72
C LYS A 260 11.88 -21.52 11.84
N PRO A 261 12.18 -21.31 13.14
CA PRO A 261 11.74 -22.25 14.18
C PRO A 261 10.21 -22.33 14.33
N ILE A 262 9.48 -21.22 14.10
CA ILE A 262 8.02 -21.20 14.22
C ILE A 262 7.39 -21.77 12.94
N ARG A 263 7.86 -21.36 11.76
CA ARG A 263 7.28 -21.82 10.49
C ARG A 263 7.47 -23.32 10.25
N GLU A 264 8.61 -23.89 10.63
CA GLU A 264 8.87 -25.33 10.45
C GLU A 264 8.14 -26.18 11.50
N SER A 265 7.69 -25.57 12.62
CA SER A 265 6.95 -26.27 13.67
C SER A 265 5.46 -26.50 13.35
N ALA A 266 4.87 -25.66 12.49
CA ALA A 266 3.44 -25.75 12.18
C ALA A 266 3.16 -25.50 10.69
N THR A 267 2.40 -26.42 10.08
CA THR A 267 1.97 -26.34 8.68
C THR A 267 1.26 -25.03 8.36
N PHE A 268 0.52 -24.47 9.33
CA PHE A 268 -0.18 -23.20 9.18
C PHE A 268 0.76 -22.01 8.89
N PHE A 269 1.90 -21.92 9.58
CA PHE A 269 2.89 -20.86 9.36
C PHE A 269 3.78 -21.16 8.15
N MET A 270 4.10 -22.43 7.88
CA MET A 270 4.77 -22.81 6.63
C MET A 270 3.95 -22.42 5.40
N LEU A 271 2.63 -22.63 5.45
CA LEU A 271 1.73 -22.27 4.37
C LEU A 271 1.73 -20.76 4.11
N GLN A 272 1.73 -19.95 5.16
CA GLN A 272 1.86 -18.50 5.03
C GLN A 272 3.22 -18.10 4.45
N PHE A 273 4.32 -18.71 4.91
CA PHE A 273 5.67 -18.43 4.39
C PHE A 273 5.79 -18.74 2.90
N ASN A 274 5.17 -19.83 2.45
CA ASN A 274 5.11 -20.24 1.04
C ASN A 274 4.48 -19.17 0.13
N SER A 275 3.62 -18.29 0.65
CA SER A 275 3.10 -17.14 -0.12
C SER A 275 4.16 -16.07 -0.43
N LEU A 276 5.25 -16.06 0.34
CA LEU A 276 6.30 -15.03 0.32
C LEU A 276 7.62 -15.53 -0.28
N ASP A 277 7.83 -16.84 -0.26
CA ASP A 277 9.10 -17.49 -0.56
C ASP A 277 9.44 -17.49 -2.06
N ARG A 278 10.09 -16.42 -2.49
CA ARG A 278 10.62 -16.30 -3.85
C ARG A 278 11.87 -17.15 -4.04
N PRO A 279 11.92 -17.98 -5.10
CA PRO A 279 13.09 -18.81 -5.41
C PRO A 279 14.40 -18.02 -5.50
N GLU A 280 14.33 -16.85 -6.14
CA GLU A 280 15.47 -15.97 -6.38
C GLU A 280 16.00 -15.27 -5.12
N ASP A 281 15.17 -15.19 -4.07
CA ASP A 281 15.51 -14.51 -2.82
C ASP A 281 16.06 -15.48 -1.76
N ARG A 282 16.02 -16.80 -2.01
CA ARG A 282 16.49 -17.82 -1.06
C ARG A 282 18.01 -17.73 -0.81
N PRO A 283 18.48 -17.98 0.43
CA PRO A 283 17.73 -18.21 1.68
C PRO A 283 17.36 -16.93 2.45
N HIS A 284 17.48 -15.76 1.82
CA HIS A 284 17.36 -14.45 2.45
C HIS A 284 15.97 -13.81 2.26
N THR A 285 14.92 -14.60 1.98
CA THR A 285 13.57 -14.11 1.71
C THR A 285 13.05 -13.14 2.78
N LEU A 286 13.13 -13.50 4.07
CA LEU A 286 12.66 -12.61 5.14
C LEU A 286 13.54 -11.38 5.32
N ASP A 287 14.85 -11.50 5.11
CA ASP A 287 15.80 -10.38 5.17
C ASP A 287 15.42 -9.32 4.12
N TRP A 288 15.26 -9.76 2.87
CA TRP A 288 14.88 -8.88 1.77
C TRP A 288 13.49 -8.26 1.95
N ILE A 289 12.50 -9.03 2.40
CA ILE A 289 11.13 -8.52 2.60
C ILE A 289 11.09 -7.55 3.77
N ILE A 290 11.69 -7.90 4.91
CA ILE A 290 11.53 -7.15 6.15
C ILE A 290 12.54 -6.02 6.22
N ALA A 291 13.83 -6.32 6.15
CA ALA A 291 14.89 -5.32 6.29
C ALA A 291 15.06 -4.47 5.02
N GLY A 292 14.82 -5.05 3.84
CA GLY A 292 14.90 -4.32 2.57
C GLY A 292 13.68 -3.44 2.28
N ASN A 293 12.49 -3.89 2.65
CA ASN A 293 11.24 -3.29 2.17
C ASN A 293 10.31 -2.82 3.31
N ILE A 294 9.71 -3.75 4.07
CA ILE A 294 8.60 -3.44 4.99
C ILE A 294 9.05 -2.56 6.16
N ALA A 295 10.08 -2.94 6.91
CA ALA A 295 10.47 -2.17 8.09
C ALA A 295 10.93 -0.75 7.73
N PRO A 296 11.84 -0.53 6.75
CA PRO A 296 12.18 0.82 6.31
C PRO A 296 10.96 1.61 5.84
N GLY A 297 10.06 1.00 5.06
CA GLY A 297 8.86 1.68 4.56
C GLY A 297 7.94 2.15 5.68
N LEU A 298 7.69 1.32 6.69
CA LEU A 298 6.88 1.69 7.87
C LEU A 298 7.53 2.86 8.65
N PHE A 299 8.85 2.82 8.88
CA PHE A 299 9.55 3.93 9.55
C PHE A 299 9.51 5.23 8.75
N ILE A 300 9.68 5.17 7.43
CA ILE A 300 9.60 6.33 6.53
C ILE A 300 8.18 6.90 6.53
N LEU A 301 7.16 6.03 6.47
CA LEU A 301 5.77 6.45 6.55
C LEU A 301 5.46 7.15 7.87
N MET A 302 5.96 6.62 8.99
CA MET A 302 5.82 7.26 10.30
C MET A 302 6.51 8.63 10.33
N PHE A 303 7.70 8.76 9.75
CA PHE A 303 8.40 10.03 9.62
C PHE A 303 7.60 11.05 8.82
N PHE A 304 7.08 10.70 7.64
CA PHE A 304 6.27 11.61 6.85
C PHE A 304 4.94 11.93 7.54
N LYS A 305 4.28 10.97 8.17
CA LYS A 305 3.05 11.25 8.94
C LYS A 305 3.29 12.26 10.05
N TRP A 306 4.44 12.19 10.71
CA TRP A 306 4.87 13.20 11.67
C TRP A 306 5.17 14.54 11.00
N LEU A 307 5.89 14.53 9.87
CA LEU A 307 6.30 15.73 9.14
C LEU A 307 5.12 16.54 8.58
N TYR A 308 4.10 15.87 8.04
CA TYR A 308 2.92 16.52 7.46
C TYR A 308 1.91 17.02 8.50
N GLY A 309 2.00 16.58 9.76
CA GLY A 309 1.13 17.04 10.85
C GLY A 309 -0.35 17.04 10.46
N GLU A 310 -0.96 18.23 10.41
CA GLU A 310 -2.38 18.43 10.06
C GLU A 310 -2.72 18.07 8.61
N GLN A 311 -1.77 18.18 7.67
CA GLN A 311 -1.89 17.71 6.30
C GLN A 311 -1.62 16.20 6.16
N GLY A 312 -1.71 15.44 7.25
CA GLY A 312 -1.43 14.01 7.30
C GLY A 312 -2.20 13.18 6.27
N ALA A 313 -3.34 13.66 5.76
CA ALA A 313 -4.08 13.00 4.67
C ALA A 313 -3.26 12.86 3.37
N LEU A 314 -2.35 13.79 3.07
CA LEU A 314 -1.51 13.71 1.88
C LEU A 314 -0.49 12.55 1.94
N THR A 315 -0.15 12.05 3.14
CA THR A 315 0.70 10.86 3.27
C THR A 315 0.04 9.60 2.70
N PHE A 316 -1.28 9.57 2.54
CA PHE A 316 -1.95 8.46 1.87
C PHE A 316 -1.56 8.36 0.39
N ILE A 317 -1.21 9.47 -0.30
CA ILE A 317 -0.68 9.42 -1.68
C ILE A 317 0.59 8.57 -1.72
N ILE A 318 1.49 8.75 -0.73
CA ILE A 318 2.74 7.98 -0.62
C ILE A 318 2.43 6.49 -0.52
N VAL A 319 1.47 6.13 0.34
CA VAL A 319 1.07 4.74 0.55
C VAL A 319 0.36 4.16 -0.66
N PHE A 320 -0.49 4.91 -1.35
CA PHE A 320 -1.20 4.40 -2.53
C PHE A 320 -0.26 4.23 -3.72
N ILE A 321 0.62 5.18 -4.00
CA ILE A 321 1.60 5.02 -5.10
C ILE A 321 2.52 3.83 -4.83
N THR A 322 2.98 3.65 -3.58
CA THR A 322 3.88 2.55 -3.24
C THR A 322 3.12 1.22 -3.14
N GLY A 323 2.08 1.16 -2.32
CA GLY A 323 1.31 -0.07 -2.07
C GLY A 323 0.51 -0.56 -3.27
N ILE A 324 -0.16 0.33 -4.01
CA ILE A 324 -0.93 -0.04 -5.22
C ILE A 324 -0.04 0.00 -6.46
N GLY A 325 0.67 1.11 -6.69
CA GLY A 325 1.48 1.26 -7.90
C GLY A 325 2.60 0.24 -7.99
N ASP A 326 3.53 0.24 -7.04
CA ASP A 326 4.61 -0.75 -7.00
C ASP A 326 4.12 -2.17 -6.66
N GLY A 327 3.06 -2.28 -5.87
CA GLY A 327 2.37 -3.56 -5.62
C GLY A 327 1.89 -4.26 -6.89
N LEU A 328 1.31 -3.50 -7.84
CA LEU A 328 0.78 -4.00 -9.10
C LEU A 328 1.80 -4.00 -10.25
N ALA A 329 2.86 -3.21 -10.17
CA ALA A 329 3.87 -3.09 -11.22
C ALA A 329 4.47 -4.45 -11.61
N GLU A 330 4.78 -5.29 -10.63
CA GLU A 330 5.35 -6.62 -10.88
C GLU A 330 4.32 -7.60 -11.47
N PRO A 331 3.10 -7.79 -10.91
CA PRO A 331 2.04 -8.58 -11.54
C PRO A 331 1.73 -8.17 -12.98
N VAL A 332 1.59 -6.86 -13.22
CA VAL A 332 1.33 -6.30 -14.56
C VAL A 332 2.51 -6.57 -15.48
N GLY A 333 3.72 -6.39 -14.99
CA GLY A 333 4.95 -6.67 -15.73
C GLY A 333 5.13 -8.13 -16.10
N ILE A 334 4.67 -9.07 -15.26
CA ILE A 334 4.72 -10.50 -15.56
C ILE A 334 3.62 -10.88 -16.58
N ALA A 335 2.39 -10.40 -16.38
CA ALA A 335 1.25 -10.80 -17.20
C ALA A 335 1.23 -10.12 -18.59
N TRP A 336 1.59 -8.84 -18.68
CA TRP A 336 1.49 -8.04 -19.90
C TRP A 336 2.79 -7.38 -20.35
N GLY A 337 3.88 -7.54 -19.60
CA GLY A 337 5.16 -6.89 -19.86
C GLY A 337 5.91 -7.50 -21.04
N LYS A 338 5.80 -6.88 -22.22
CA LYS A 338 6.56 -7.25 -23.42
C LYS A 338 7.89 -6.51 -23.50
N HIS A 339 7.94 -5.29 -22.96
CA HIS A 339 9.12 -4.43 -23.04
C HIS A 339 9.97 -4.60 -21.79
N LYS A 340 10.83 -5.62 -21.79
CA LYS A 340 11.72 -5.90 -20.67
C LYS A 340 12.99 -5.05 -20.72
N TYR A 341 13.41 -4.54 -19.58
CA TYR A 341 14.71 -3.87 -19.41
C TYR A 341 15.43 -4.41 -18.17
N LYS A 342 16.75 -4.18 -18.11
CA LYS A 342 17.60 -4.73 -17.05
C LYS A 342 18.03 -3.64 -16.09
N THR A 343 17.94 -3.92 -14.80
CA THR A 343 18.33 -3.03 -13.72
C THR A 343 19.34 -3.72 -12.82
N ARG A 344 20.17 -2.94 -12.12
CA ARG A 344 21.14 -3.46 -11.16
C ARG A 344 20.60 -3.26 -9.76
N SER A 345 20.85 -4.21 -8.88
CA SER A 345 20.66 -3.95 -7.46
C SER A 345 21.75 -3.00 -6.94
N CYS A 346 21.42 -2.06 -6.05
CA CYS A 346 22.48 -1.36 -5.32
C CYS A 346 23.24 -2.39 -4.47
N PHE A 347 24.57 -2.28 -4.49
CA PHE A 347 25.49 -3.11 -3.71
C PHE A 347 25.55 -4.60 -4.09
N SER A 348 24.89 -5.03 -5.18
CA SER A 348 25.05 -6.39 -5.71
C SER A 348 25.30 -6.38 -7.22
N PRO A 349 26.22 -7.21 -7.74
CA PRO A 349 26.47 -7.33 -9.17
C PRO A 349 25.29 -7.99 -9.91
N ARG A 350 24.28 -8.50 -9.19
CA ARG A 350 23.11 -9.16 -9.76
C ARG A 350 22.26 -8.19 -10.57
N LYS A 351 21.87 -8.65 -11.75
CA LYS A 351 20.98 -7.92 -12.67
C LYS A 351 19.59 -8.55 -12.62
N TYR A 352 18.58 -7.71 -12.51
CA TYR A 352 17.16 -8.09 -12.46
C TYR A 352 16.44 -7.57 -13.70
N THR A 353 15.33 -8.23 -14.04
CA THR A 353 14.51 -7.85 -15.20
C THR A 353 13.26 -7.12 -14.73
N ARG A 354 13.02 -5.92 -15.28
CA ARG A 354 11.80 -5.14 -15.09
C ARG A 354 11.09 -4.94 -16.42
N SER A 355 9.92 -4.31 -16.42
CA SER A 355 9.14 -4.04 -17.63
C SER A 355 8.60 -2.62 -17.67
N TRP A 356 8.56 -2.02 -18.85
CA TRP A 356 7.95 -0.70 -19.04
C TRP A 356 6.46 -0.70 -18.70
N GLU A 357 5.75 -1.80 -18.95
CA GLU A 357 4.35 -1.96 -18.55
C GLU A 357 4.15 -1.92 -17.03
N GLY A 358 5.11 -2.45 -16.27
CA GLY A 358 5.13 -2.34 -14.80
C GLY A 358 5.36 -0.91 -14.33
N SER A 359 6.40 -0.23 -14.85
CA SER A 359 6.69 1.17 -14.51
C SER A 359 5.57 2.12 -14.95
N ALA A 360 4.83 1.80 -16.02
CA ALA A 360 3.63 2.52 -16.43
C ALA A 360 2.49 2.41 -15.39
N CYS A 361 2.39 1.30 -14.67
CA CYS A 361 1.43 1.15 -13.58
C CYS A 361 1.73 2.10 -12.41
N VAL A 362 3.02 2.24 -12.06
CA VAL A 362 3.48 3.21 -11.05
C VAL A 362 3.22 4.64 -11.52
N PHE A 363 3.53 4.94 -12.78
CA PHE A 363 3.26 6.24 -13.40
C PHE A 363 1.78 6.62 -13.30
N LEU A 364 0.88 5.71 -13.71
CA LEU A 364 -0.57 5.94 -13.64
C LEU A 364 -1.06 6.10 -12.20
N SER A 365 -0.48 5.35 -11.26
CA SER A 365 -0.78 5.53 -9.83
C SER A 365 -0.41 6.93 -9.34
N GLY A 366 0.75 7.44 -9.76
CA GLY A 366 1.17 8.82 -9.49
C GLY A 366 0.29 9.89 -10.13
N MET A 367 -0.49 9.56 -11.16
CA MET A 367 -1.47 10.47 -11.79
C MET A 367 -2.80 10.42 -11.05
N ILE A 368 -3.27 9.22 -10.72
CA ILE A 368 -4.62 8.97 -10.20
C ILE A 368 -4.73 9.39 -8.73
N PHE A 369 -3.75 9.08 -7.88
CA PHE A 369 -3.92 9.32 -6.44
C PHE A 369 -3.87 10.79 -6.03
N PRO A 370 -2.98 11.64 -6.59
CA PRO A 370 -3.09 13.09 -6.40
C PRO A 370 -4.42 13.64 -6.94
N ALA A 371 -4.93 13.11 -8.06
CA ALA A 371 -6.22 13.52 -8.61
C ALA A 371 -7.41 13.16 -7.71
N ILE A 372 -7.42 11.96 -7.11
CA ILE A 372 -8.45 11.56 -6.15
C ILE A 372 -8.37 12.40 -4.88
N GLN A 373 -7.16 12.75 -4.44
CA GLN A 373 -6.93 13.54 -3.23
C GLN A 373 -6.80 15.05 -3.48
N TYR A 374 -7.31 15.55 -4.60
CA TYR A 374 -7.16 16.97 -4.97
C TYR A 374 -7.61 17.91 -3.84
N ALA A 375 -8.69 17.58 -3.14
CA ALA A 375 -9.25 18.41 -2.06
C ALA A 375 -8.33 18.55 -0.83
N ASN A 376 -7.29 17.72 -0.69
CA ASN A 376 -6.33 17.78 0.41
C ASN A 376 -5.15 18.73 0.12
N PHE A 377 -5.02 19.24 -1.11
CA PHE A 377 -4.05 20.26 -1.47
C PHE A 377 -4.62 21.65 -1.18
N ASP A 378 -3.76 22.68 -1.12
CA ASP A 378 -4.21 24.05 -0.82
C ASP A 378 -4.72 24.78 -2.08
N ASN A 379 -4.25 24.39 -3.27
CA ASN A 379 -4.63 25.00 -4.53
C ASN A 379 -4.51 24.05 -5.74
N PHE A 380 -5.13 24.43 -6.85
CA PHE A 380 -5.10 23.67 -8.11
C PHE A 380 -3.68 23.46 -8.66
N THR A 381 -2.79 24.44 -8.49
CA THR A 381 -1.42 24.37 -9.00
C THR A 381 -0.62 23.26 -8.32
N GLN A 382 -0.76 23.09 -7.00
CA GLN A 382 -0.13 21.99 -6.26
C GLN A 382 -0.59 20.62 -6.80
N VAL A 383 -1.89 20.47 -7.08
CA VAL A 383 -2.44 19.22 -7.67
C VAL A 383 -1.82 18.92 -9.02
N ILE A 384 -1.78 19.91 -9.92
CA ILE A 384 -1.21 19.74 -11.26
C ILE A 384 0.28 19.45 -11.19
N LEU A 385 1.04 20.17 -10.34
CA LEU A 385 2.47 19.88 -10.15
C LEU A 385 2.69 18.49 -9.59
N ALA A 386 1.86 18.03 -8.64
CA ALA A 386 1.93 16.67 -8.12
C ALA A 386 1.68 15.65 -9.25
N MET A 387 0.65 15.87 -10.07
CA MET A 387 0.32 15.01 -11.21
C MET A 387 1.36 15.06 -12.34
N LEU A 388 2.17 16.12 -12.46
CA LEU A 388 3.20 16.19 -13.51
C LEU A 388 4.56 15.69 -13.03
N ILE A 389 4.90 15.88 -11.76
CA ILE A 389 6.23 15.57 -11.22
C ILE A 389 6.26 14.18 -10.58
N LEU A 390 5.24 13.77 -9.82
CA LEU A 390 5.24 12.47 -9.15
C LEU A 390 5.28 11.29 -10.14
N PRO A 391 4.48 11.23 -11.22
CA PRO A 391 4.48 10.08 -12.12
C PRO A 391 5.85 9.74 -12.74
N PRO A 392 6.56 10.67 -13.40
CA PRO A 392 7.84 10.35 -14.00
C PRO A 392 8.91 10.04 -12.96
N THR A 393 8.90 10.75 -11.82
CA THR A 393 9.89 10.52 -10.76
C THR A 393 9.67 9.18 -10.05
N MET A 394 8.42 8.78 -9.80
CA MET A 394 8.09 7.50 -9.16
C MET A 394 8.33 6.31 -10.07
N ALA A 395 7.99 6.44 -11.36
CA ALA A 395 8.33 5.41 -12.35
C ALA A 395 9.85 5.27 -12.51
N TYR A 396 10.60 6.38 -12.47
CA TYR A 396 12.06 6.35 -12.50
C TYR A 396 12.66 5.77 -11.22
N ALA A 397 12.13 6.14 -10.06
CA ALA A 397 12.53 5.60 -8.77
C ALA A 397 12.31 4.08 -8.72
N GLU A 398 11.15 3.59 -9.18
CA GLU A 398 10.90 2.16 -9.31
C GLU A 398 11.91 1.52 -10.26
N ALA A 399 12.12 2.09 -11.45
CA ALA A 399 13.04 1.54 -12.43
C ALA A 399 14.50 1.48 -11.94
N THR A 400 14.92 2.39 -11.07
CA THR A 400 16.30 2.50 -10.57
C THR A 400 16.51 1.91 -9.19
N ALA A 401 15.43 1.63 -8.45
CA ALA A 401 15.53 1.16 -7.08
C ALA A 401 16.32 -0.15 -6.99
N PRO A 402 17.15 -0.30 -5.94
CA PRO A 402 17.84 -1.55 -5.64
C PRO A 402 16.86 -2.71 -5.54
N HIS A 403 17.35 -3.94 -5.76
CA HIS A 403 16.52 -5.13 -5.54
C HIS A 403 15.95 -5.10 -4.12
N THR A 404 14.64 -5.30 -4.01
CA THR A 404 13.90 -5.36 -2.73
C THR A 404 13.93 -4.09 -1.88
N MET A 405 14.45 -2.96 -2.38
CA MET A 405 14.39 -1.64 -1.72
C MET A 405 13.55 -0.63 -2.53
N ASP A 406 12.66 -1.12 -3.38
CA ASP A 406 11.67 -0.35 -4.12
C ASP A 406 10.89 0.57 -3.18
N THR A 407 10.27 0.00 -2.16
CA THR A 407 9.39 0.74 -1.24
C THR A 407 10.04 1.90 -0.50
N PRO A 408 11.16 1.74 0.24
CA PRO A 408 11.76 2.88 0.92
C PRO A 408 12.21 3.98 -0.04
N VAL A 409 12.72 3.62 -1.22
CA VAL A 409 13.14 4.60 -2.24
C VAL A 409 11.93 5.36 -2.77
N LEU A 410 10.83 4.67 -3.08
CA LEU A 410 9.59 5.29 -3.53
C LEU A 410 8.97 6.17 -2.45
N MET A 411 8.92 5.71 -1.19
CA MET A 411 8.33 6.47 -0.10
C MET A 411 9.11 7.74 0.22
N ILE A 412 10.45 7.68 0.25
CA ILE A 412 11.31 8.86 0.41
C ILE A 412 11.13 9.83 -0.74
N GLY A 413 11.22 9.34 -1.98
CA GLY A 413 11.08 10.18 -3.17
C GLY A 413 9.71 10.85 -3.25
N CYS A 414 8.64 10.08 -3.05
CA CYS A 414 7.27 10.58 -3.08
C CYS A 414 7.03 11.60 -1.97
N GLY A 415 7.38 11.26 -0.73
CA GLY A 415 7.16 12.15 0.41
C GLY A 415 7.98 13.43 0.31
N ALA A 416 9.25 13.37 -0.13
CA ALA A 416 10.06 14.57 -0.30
C ALA A 416 9.53 15.50 -1.39
N ILE A 417 9.14 14.95 -2.55
CA ILE A 417 8.59 15.75 -3.66
C ILE A 417 7.23 16.35 -3.25
N LEU A 418 6.35 15.55 -2.67
CA LEU A 418 5.04 16.02 -2.23
C LEU A 418 5.17 17.10 -1.13
N TYR A 419 6.16 16.96 -0.24
CA TYR A 419 6.44 17.97 0.80
C TYR A 419 6.95 19.26 0.16
N ALA A 420 7.85 19.17 -0.82
CA ALA A 420 8.33 20.33 -1.56
C ALA A 420 7.19 21.04 -2.32
N ILE A 421 6.29 20.30 -2.97
CA ILE A 421 5.15 20.90 -3.69
C ILE A 421 4.21 21.62 -2.73
N THR A 422 3.86 20.99 -1.60
CA THR A 422 2.90 21.55 -0.64
C THR A 422 3.45 22.74 0.13
N HIS A 423 4.77 22.80 0.39
CA HIS A 423 5.36 23.85 1.23
C HIS A 423 6.08 24.95 0.44
N LEU A 424 6.51 24.69 -0.80
CA LEU A 424 7.21 25.70 -1.62
C LEU A 424 6.31 26.38 -2.65
N VAL A 425 5.15 25.81 -2.95
CA VAL A 425 4.19 26.36 -3.93
C VAL A 425 2.98 26.88 -3.17
N THR A 426 2.95 28.19 -2.93
CA THR A 426 1.83 28.93 -2.34
C THR A 426 0.75 29.26 -3.35
#